data_AF-A0A7S3TY77-F1
#
_entry.id   AF-A0A7S3TY77-F1
#
_cell.length_a   1.000
_cell.length_b   1.000
_cell.length_c   1.000
_cell.angle_alpha   90.00
_cell.angle_beta   90.00
_cell.angle_gamma   90.00
#
_symmetry.space_group_name_H-M   'P 1'
#
loop_
_entity.id
_entity.type
_entity.pdbx_description
1 polymer ?
#
loop_
_entity_poly.entity_id
_entity_poly.type
_entity_poly.pdbx_seq_one_letter_code
_entity_poly.pdbx_strand_id
1 'polypeptide(L)'
;EAGRLAGLWHAAGVLSDGLLRAQTASTLRRVYAPKVHGAWGLQLACAAAPLDACVLFSSIASLIGGGGQSNYGAANGCLDSLGVCRRQRGQAASSVQWGPWADVGMAASSSVNARIQASGMGLIGLEQGATAFRAALLPGAPALLSLVVLSWGKFLSFMPAVPPLLQGFSSHRRPFAAVGDASERRVVTLEMIMESLESTIGTGVDADAPLMEAGLDSLGAVELGNQLQQESGMTLPSTLIFDYPTARQLAGYFKEEADKANGTGDAAVGDGLAPKAAVNLEAQVNACGVSIMLPHGMNSAAMVRHMSASSGDVIAEVPPERWSLEGAEQLGELIGRRVRHGGFVHAAEMFDNARFSVSPAEAAAMDPQQRLLMEYGYEAFHGAGLDKAALNNTLTGIFVGIAQQDWSDVVKNSTMGRSVYAATGASLSIAAGRISFVLGLQGPCCSYDTACSAALAANHAALRALQLNECSSALMIGVGTVLMPGVGITFATAGMTSAKGH
;
A
#
# COMPACT_ATOMS: atom_id res chain seq x y z
N GLU A 1 12.98 62.41 -4.59
CA GLU A 1 14.00 61.35 -4.44
C GLU A 1 13.29 60.05 -4.14
N ALA A 2 13.58 58.98 -4.88
CA ALA A 2 13.03 57.65 -4.54
C ALA A 2 13.70 57.18 -3.25
N GLY A 3 12.93 56.91 -2.20
CA GLY A 3 13.46 56.48 -0.90
C GLY A 3 14.26 55.19 -1.00
N ARG A 4 15.26 55.02 -0.12
CA ARG A 4 16.07 53.80 -0.05
C ARG A 4 15.17 52.59 0.24
N LEU A 5 15.37 51.50 -0.49
CA LEU A 5 14.76 50.21 -0.17
C LEU A 5 15.36 49.66 1.12
N ALA A 6 14.64 49.80 2.23
CA ALA A 6 15.10 49.41 3.56
C ALA A 6 14.96 47.90 3.80
N GLY A 7 13.95 47.24 3.25
CA GLY A 7 13.75 45.81 3.47
C GLY A 7 12.92 45.13 2.39
N LEU A 8 13.00 43.80 2.38
CA LEU A 8 12.32 42.94 1.44
C LEU A 8 11.61 41.80 2.17
N TRP A 9 10.34 41.57 1.88
CA TRP A 9 9.61 40.40 2.37
C TRP A 9 9.06 39.60 1.20
N HIS A 10 9.52 38.36 1.06
CA HIS A 10 9.05 37.45 0.03
C HIS A 10 7.99 36.51 0.61
N ALA A 11 6.72 36.90 0.45
CA ALA A 11 5.56 36.17 0.95
C ALA A 11 4.74 35.46 -0.15
N ALA A 12 5.23 35.45 -1.40
CA ALA A 12 4.51 34.86 -2.52
C ALA A 12 4.50 33.32 -2.42
N GLY A 13 3.34 32.72 -2.66
CA GLY A 13 3.19 31.27 -2.65
C GLY A 13 1.82 30.82 -3.14
N VAL A 14 1.79 29.64 -3.73
CA VAL A 14 0.57 28.90 -4.07
C VAL A 14 0.78 27.44 -3.71
N LEU A 15 -0.30 26.74 -3.43
CA LEU A 15 -0.30 25.30 -3.19
C LEU A 15 -0.73 24.54 -4.44
N SER A 16 -0.27 23.29 -4.55
CA SER A 16 -0.70 22.34 -5.57
C SER A 16 -0.48 20.93 -5.02
N ASP A 17 -1.20 20.64 -3.95
CA ASP A 17 -0.99 19.45 -3.14
C ASP A 17 -1.43 18.18 -3.89
N GLY A 18 -0.74 17.08 -3.64
CA GLY A 18 -0.96 15.80 -4.28
C GLY A 18 0.08 14.78 -3.88
N LEU A 19 -0.28 13.50 -3.91
CA LEU A 19 0.66 12.40 -3.66
C LEU A 19 1.87 12.51 -4.57
N LEU A 20 3.04 12.05 -4.12
CA LEU A 20 4.29 12.17 -4.89
C LEU A 20 4.15 11.59 -6.32
N ARG A 21 3.46 10.46 -6.45
CA ARG A 21 3.16 9.81 -7.74
C ARG A 21 2.24 10.62 -8.68
N ALA A 22 1.44 11.52 -8.12
CA ALA A 22 0.51 12.38 -8.84
C ALA A 22 1.10 13.77 -9.15
N GLN A 23 2.31 14.07 -8.66
CA GLN A 23 2.98 15.32 -8.99
C GLN A 23 3.47 15.29 -10.43
N THR A 24 3.29 16.42 -11.12
CA THR A 24 3.67 16.58 -12.53
C THR A 24 4.57 17.79 -12.70
N ALA A 25 5.19 17.92 -13.87
CA ALA A 25 5.99 19.10 -14.20
C ALA A 25 5.18 20.41 -14.12
N SER A 26 3.86 20.38 -14.41
CA SER A 26 3.00 21.56 -14.33
C SER A 26 2.71 21.96 -12.88
N THR A 27 2.41 21.00 -12.00
CA THR A 27 2.16 21.28 -10.57
C THR A 27 3.43 21.80 -9.88
N LEU A 28 4.59 21.22 -10.20
CA LEU A 28 5.91 21.72 -9.75
C LEU A 28 6.15 23.15 -10.20
N ARG A 29 6.01 23.45 -11.51
CA ARG A 29 6.20 24.81 -12.05
C ARG A 29 5.28 25.82 -11.39
N ARG A 30 4.01 25.46 -11.15
CA ARG A 30 3.02 26.33 -10.51
C ARG A 30 3.48 26.78 -9.12
N VAL A 31 4.01 25.85 -8.31
CA VAL A 31 4.48 26.16 -6.95
C VAL A 31 5.85 26.85 -6.95
N TYR A 32 6.77 26.42 -7.83
CA TYR A 32 8.11 26.99 -7.93
C TYR A 32 8.10 28.42 -8.48
N ALA A 33 7.18 28.77 -9.37
CA ALA A 33 7.15 30.08 -10.01
C ALA A 33 7.08 31.24 -8.99
N PRO A 34 6.09 31.31 -8.08
CA PRO A 34 6.04 32.41 -7.11
C PRO A 34 7.13 32.29 -6.04
N LYS A 35 7.46 31.08 -5.57
CA LYS A 35 8.42 30.86 -4.48
C LYS A 35 9.87 30.99 -4.96
N VAL A 36 10.31 30.06 -5.79
CA VAL A 36 11.73 29.92 -6.15
C VAL A 36 12.13 30.97 -7.17
N HIS A 37 11.41 31.05 -8.30
CA HIS A 37 11.76 32.02 -9.34
C HIS A 37 11.49 33.45 -8.88
N GLY A 38 10.40 33.68 -8.14
CA GLY A 38 10.10 34.98 -7.53
C GLY A 38 11.20 35.45 -6.57
N ALA A 39 11.62 34.59 -5.63
CA ALA A 39 12.70 34.93 -4.71
C ALA A 39 14.06 35.12 -5.43
N TRP A 40 14.35 34.32 -6.45
CA TRP A 40 15.57 34.48 -7.23
C TRP A 40 15.58 35.78 -8.03
N GLY A 41 14.45 36.17 -8.62
CA GLY A 41 14.30 37.46 -9.27
C GLY A 41 14.57 38.63 -8.32
N LEU A 42 14.02 38.57 -7.10
CA LEU A 42 14.27 39.56 -6.06
C LEU A 42 15.73 39.56 -5.58
N GLN A 43 16.36 38.38 -5.47
CA GLN A 43 17.78 38.24 -5.16
C GLN A 43 18.63 39.00 -6.18
N LEU A 44 18.37 38.83 -7.47
CA LEU A 44 19.11 39.49 -8.54
C LEU A 44 18.87 41.00 -8.53
N ALA A 45 17.62 41.44 -8.39
CA ALA A 45 17.26 42.86 -8.36
C ALA A 45 17.84 43.60 -7.14
N CYS A 46 17.97 42.92 -6.00
CA CYS A 46 18.43 43.51 -4.75
C CYS A 46 19.83 43.03 -4.33
N ALA A 47 20.63 42.48 -5.25
CA ALA A 47 21.94 41.89 -4.94
C ALA A 47 22.93 42.92 -4.38
N ALA A 48 22.91 44.15 -4.90
CA ALA A 48 23.78 45.24 -4.47
C ALA A 48 23.10 46.25 -3.53
N ALA A 49 21.82 46.02 -3.19
CA ALA A 49 21.07 46.92 -2.32
C ALA A 49 21.43 46.65 -0.84
N PRO A 50 21.79 47.68 -0.04
CA PRO A 50 22.03 47.51 1.38
C PRO A 50 20.69 47.41 2.11
N LEU A 51 20.09 46.22 2.11
CA LEU A 51 18.86 45.95 2.85
C LEU A 51 19.14 45.82 4.34
N ASP A 52 18.32 46.46 5.18
CA ASP A 52 18.35 46.28 6.63
C ASP A 52 17.76 44.91 7.02
N ALA A 53 16.76 44.44 6.26
CA ALA A 53 16.14 43.14 6.47
C ALA A 53 15.68 42.49 5.16
N CYS A 54 15.82 41.17 5.08
CA CYS A 54 15.20 40.35 4.04
C CYS A 54 14.54 39.15 4.72
N VAL A 55 13.22 38.99 4.59
CA VAL A 55 12.49 37.87 5.18
C VAL A 55 11.92 37.02 4.07
N LEU A 56 12.32 35.75 4.01
CA LEU A 56 11.77 34.77 3.10
C LEU A 56 10.72 33.96 3.86
N PHE A 57 9.46 34.00 3.41
CA PHE A 57 8.40 33.22 4.04
C PHE A 57 8.48 31.81 3.48
N SER A 58 9.18 30.95 4.20
CA SER A 58 9.28 29.52 3.96
C SER A 58 8.14 28.79 4.70
N SER A 59 8.21 27.47 4.80
CA SER A 59 7.22 26.66 5.50
C SER A 59 7.89 25.55 6.29
N ILE A 60 7.29 25.16 7.42
CA ILE A 60 7.72 23.99 8.19
C ILE A 60 7.73 22.70 7.34
N ALA A 61 6.98 22.65 6.24
CA ALA A 61 6.97 21.54 5.29
C ALA A 61 8.34 21.27 4.63
N SER A 62 9.27 22.24 4.57
CA SER A 62 10.63 21.98 4.10
C SER A 62 11.50 21.26 5.14
N LEU A 63 11.13 21.34 6.42
CA LEU A 63 11.88 20.74 7.53
C LEU A 63 11.39 19.33 7.86
N ILE A 64 10.08 19.19 8.11
CA ILE A 64 9.46 17.94 8.60
C ILE A 64 8.61 17.25 7.54
N GLY A 65 8.44 17.86 6.37
CA GLY A 65 7.53 17.38 5.32
C GLY A 65 6.07 17.75 5.59
N GLY A 66 5.25 17.55 4.57
CA GLY A 66 3.79 17.68 4.65
C GLY A 66 3.14 16.63 3.75
N GLY A 67 2.10 15.95 4.25
CA GLY A 67 1.39 14.94 3.46
C GLY A 67 0.84 15.55 2.17
N GLY A 68 1.30 15.06 1.01
CA GLY A 68 0.92 15.60 -0.30
C GLY A 68 1.62 16.90 -0.72
N GLN A 69 2.58 17.41 0.06
CA GLN A 69 3.23 18.71 -0.17
C GLN A 69 4.68 18.59 -0.64
N SER A 70 5.03 17.56 -1.41
CA SER A 70 6.42 17.33 -1.84
C SER A 70 6.97 18.47 -2.70
N ASN A 71 6.18 19.00 -3.64
CA ASN A 71 6.53 20.15 -4.47
C ASN A 71 6.71 21.44 -3.64
N TYR A 72 5.85 21.66 -2.65
CA TYR A 72 5.85 22.82 -1.78
C TYR A 72 7.01 22.76 -0.78
N GLY A 73 7.24 21.62 -0.14
CA GLY A 73 8.40 21.39 0.72
C GLY A 73 9.72 21.65 -0.02
N ALA A 74 9.85 21.14 -1.24
CA ALA A 74 11.03 21.35 -2.08
C ALA A 74 11.23 22.84 -2.45
N ALA A 75 10.16 23.55 -2.86
CA ALA A 75 10.22 24.97 -3.18
C ALA A 75 10.63 25.84 -1.97
N ASN A 76 10.12 25.51 -0.78
CA ASN A 76 10.49 26.21 0.46
C ASN A 76 11.92 25.87 0.91
N GLY A 77 12.42 24.65 0.66
CA GLY A 77 13.82 24.30 0.87
C GLY A 77 14.78 25.15 0.02
N CYS A 78 14.38 25.55 -1.19
CA CYS A 78 15.15 26.52 -1.99
C CYS A 78 15.20 27.91 -1.33
N LEU A 79 14.11 28.36 -0.71
CA LEU A 79 14.08 29.63 0.05
C LEU A 79 15.00 29.57 1.27
N ASP A 80 14.95 28.47 2.01
CA ASP A 80 15.82 28.24 3.17
C ASP A 80 17.31 28.32 2.77
N SER A 81 17.66 27.63 1.69
CA SER A 81 19.01 27.66 1.13
C SER A 81 19.42 29.06 0.67
N LEU A 82 18.51 29.81 0.05
CA LEU A 82 18.76 31.18 -0.38
C LEU A 82 19.02 32.12 0.81
N GLY A 83 18.25 32.00 1.89
CA GLY A 83 18.45 32.76 3.12
C GLY A 83 19.82 32.54 3.74
N VAL A 84 20.22 31.26 3.87
CA VAL A 84 21.57 30.88 4.33
C VAL A 84 22.66 31.45 3.44
N CYS A 85 22.49 31.33 2.12
CA CYS A 85 23.47 31.79 1.14
C CYS A 85 23.64 33.33 1.17
N ARG A 86 22.56 34.10 1.36
CA ARG A 86 22.63 35.56 1.56
C ARG A 86 23.42 35.90 2.82
N ARG A 87 23.14 35.24 3.95
CA ARG A 87 23.86 35.49 5.22
C ARG A 87 25.34 35.16 5.13
N GLN A 88 25.71 34.07 4.45
CA GLN A 88 27.12 33.73 4.20
C GLN A 88 27.86 34.80 3.37
N ARG A 89 27.14 35.56 2.55
CA ARG A 89 27.67 36.70 1.78
C ARG A 89 27.60 38.03 2.52
N GLY A 90 27.28 38.03 3.81
CA GLY A 90 27.12 39.24 4.62
C GLY A 90 25.86 40.06 4.32
N GLN A 91 24.90 39.49 3.57
CA GLN A 91 23.63 40.16 3.27
C GLN A 91 22.58 39.79 4.33
N ALA A 92 21.77 40.77 4.76
CA ALA A 92 20.63 40.50 5.63
C ALA A 92 19.67 39.50 4.96
N ALA A 93 19.33 38.42 5.68
CA ALA A 93 18.32 37.45 5.30
C ALA A 93 17.93 36.54 6.47
N SER A 94 16.63 36.25 6.57
CA SER A 94 16.04 35.28 7.49
C SER A 94 14.98 34.50 6.73
N SER A 95 15.20 33.20 6.50
CA SER A 95 14.14 32.30 6.03
C SER A 95 13.35 31.81 7.23
N VAL A 96 12.06 32.08 7.26
CA VAL A 96 11.18 31.67 8.36
C VAL A 96 10.28 30.55 7.87
N GLN A 97 10.49 29.35 8.39
CA GLN A 97 9.67 28.18 8.18
C GLN A 97 8.41 28.28 9.05
N TRP A 98 7.35 28.85 8.46
CA TRP A 98 6.08 29.02 9.16
C TRP A 98 5.30 27.72 9.22
N GLY A 99 4.78 27.42 10.41
CA GLY A 99 3.70 26.47 10.61
C GLY A 99 2.35 27.01 10.12
N PRO A 100 1.28 26.24 10.35
CA PRO A 100 -0.08 26.60 9.96
C PRO A 100 -0.58 27.83 10.74
N TRP A 101 -1.33 28.72 10.09
CA TRP A 101 -1.89 29.95 10.71
C TRP A 101 -3.37 29.76 11.06
N ALA A 102 -3.82 30.36 12.17
CA ALA A 102 -5.17 30.13 12.70
C ALA A 102 -6.29 30.76 11.86
N ASP A 103 -6.15 32.05 11.50
CA ASP A 103 -7.29 32.87 11.04
C ASP A 103 -7.24 33.24 9.55
N VAL A 104 -6.04 33.24 8.93
CA VAL A 104 -5.83 33.69 7.54
C VAL A 104 -4.67 32.93 6.90
N GLY A 105 -4.83 32.47 5.66
CA GLY A 105 -3.72 31.93 4.85
C GLY A 105 -4.09 30.67 4.05
N MET A 106 -3.08 30.09 3.39
CA MET A 106 -3.23 28.90 2.53
C MET A 106 -3.68 27.62 3.28
N ALA A 107 -3.72 27.65 4.61
CA ALA A 107 -4.14 26.54 5.48
C ALA A 107 -5.49 26.80 6.20
N ALA A 108 -6.17 27.91 5.92
CA ALA A 108 -7.33 28.37 6.71
C ALA A 108 -8.65 27.58 6.49
N SER A 109 -8.64 26.46 5.75
CA SER A 109 -9.83 25.62 5.63
C SER A 109 -10.03 24.79 6.91
N SER A 110 -11.27 24.73 7.40
CA SER A 110 -11.62 24.09 8.67
C SER A 110 -11.23 22.60 8.74
N SER A 111 -11.35 21.87 7.64
CA SER A 111 -10.97 20.45 7.55
C SER A 111 -9.45 20.22 7.61
N VAL A 112 -8.65 21.13 7.02
CA VAL A 112 -7.19 21.07 7.06
C VAL A 112 -6.67 21.37 8.47
N ASN A 113 -7.30 22.33 9.16
CA ASN A 113 -6.97 22.67 10.55
C ASN A 113 -7.19 21.51 11.51
N ALA A 114 -8.31 20.79 11.40
CA ALA A 114 -8.59 19.63 12.26
C ALA A 114 -7.55 18.51 12.08
N ARG A 115 -7.18 18.19 10.84
CA ARG A 115 -6.16 17.17 10.54
C ARG A 115 -4.77 17.55 11.06
N ILE A 116 -4.38 18.81 10.87
CA ILE A 116 -3.09 19.34 11.34
C ILE A 116 -3.03 19.32 12.87
N GLN A 117 -4.11 19.73 13.56
CA GLN A 117 -4.21 19.67 15.02
C GLN A 117 -4.21 18.23 15.56
N ALA A 118 -4.84 17.29 14.85
CA ALA A 118 -4.81 15.87 15.19
C ALA A 118 -3.37 15.34 15.20
N SER A 119 -2.52 15.78 14.25
CA SER A 119 -1.09 15.42 14.22
C SER A 119 -0.24 16.07 15.33
N GLY A 120 -0.84 16.86 16.22
CA GLY A 120 -0.15 17.57 17.30
C GLY A 120 0.45 18.92 16.89
N MET A 121 0.20 19.40 15.68
CA MET A 121 0.57 20.75 15.24
C MET A 121 -0.54 21.75 15.55
N GLY A 122 -0.26 22.70 16.43
CA GLY A 122 -1.15 23.83 16.71
C GLY A 122 -1.07 24.91 15.63
N LEU A 123 -2.05 25.81 15.65
CA LEU A 123 -2.14 26.94 14.73
C LEU A 123 -1.43 28.16 15.33
N ILE A 124 -0.73 28.91 14.50
CA ILE A 124 -0.03 30.15 14.86
C ILE A 124 -1.05 31.29 14.90
N GLY A 125 -1.14 31.96 16.05
CA GLY A 125 -1.90 33.20 16.19
C GLY A 125 -1.11 34.42 15.73
N LEU A 126 -1.81 35.53 15.47
CA LEU A 126 -1.18 36.79 15.01
C LEU A 126 -0.10 37.32 15.96
N GLU A 127 -0.31 37.21 17.28
CA GLU A 127 0.67 37.67 18.27
C GLU A 127 1.98 36.87 18.22
N GLN A 128 1.87 35.54 18.12
CA GLN A 128 3.01 34.64 17.98
C GLN A 128 3.75 34.90 16.66
N GLY A 129 2.99 35.03 15.56
CA GLY A 129 3.50 35.35 14.24
C GLY A 129 4.24 36.69 14.19
N ALA A 130 3.64 37.75 14.74
CA ALA A 130 4.25 39.08 14.81
C ALA A 130 5.51 39.10 15.68
N THR A 131 5.55 38.29 16.73
CA THR A 131 6.74 38.16 17.60
C THR A 131 7.88 37.46 16.87
N ALA A 132 7.62 36.34 16.20
CA ALA A 132 8.63 35.67 15.39
C ALA A 132 9.09 36.52 14.20
N PHE A 133 8.18 37.26 13.58
CA PHE A 133 8.50 38.17 12.49
C PHE A 133 9.44 39.28 12.96
N ARG A 134 9.15 39.94 14.10
CA ARG A 134 10.07 40.93 14.71
C ARG A 134 11.44 40.32 15.01
N ALA A 135 11.49 39.10 15.52
CA ALA A 135 12.75 38.40 15.77
C ALA A 135 13.54 38.17 14.48
N ALA A 136 12.88 37.81 13.37
CA ALA A 136 13.51 37.60 12.07
C ALA A 136 14.09 38.88 11.45
N LEU A 137 13.64 40.06 11.88
CA LEU A 137 14.16 41.36 11.42
C LEU A 137 15.44 41.80 12.16
N LEU A 138 15.82 41.13 13.26
CA LEU A 138 16.98 41.53 14.04
C LEU A 138 18.30 41.22 13.29
N PRO A 139 19.35 42.06 13.37
CA PRO A 139 20.63 41.81 12.70
C PRO A 139 21.28 40.47 13.08
N GLY A 140 21.12 40.07 14.35
CA GLY A 140 21.63 38.81 14.90
C GLY A 140 20.73 37.58 14.67
N ALA A 141 19.62 37.72 13.95
CA ALA A 141 18.72 36.61 13.69
C ALA A 141 19.43 35.48 12.92
N PRO A 142 19.16 34.21 13.25
CA PRO A 142 19.60 33.08 12.45
C PRO A 142 19.11 33.17 11.00
N ALA A 143 19.91 32.67 10.06
CA ALA A 143 19.54 32.64 8.64
C ALA A 143 18.29 31.78 8.35
N LEU A 144 18.03 30.80 9.23
CA LEU A 144 16.90 29.89 9.18
C LEU A 144 16.25 29.83 10.57
N LEU A 145 14.96 30.12 10.62
CA LEU A 145 14.13 30.09 11.83
C LEU A 145 12.89 29.25 11.55
N SER A 146 12.40 28.52 12.54
CA SER A 146 11.16 27.76 12.43
C SER A 146 10.20 28.24 13.51
N LEU A 147 8.97 28.56 13.12
CA LEU A 147 7.87 28.82 14.05
C LEU A 147 6.81 27.76 13.83
N VAL A 148 6.64 26.88 14.80
CA VAL A 148 5.58 25.88 14.81
C VAL A 148 5.10 25.69 16.24
N VAL A 149 3.79 25.60 16.42
CA VAL A 149 3.18 25.29 17.73
C VAL A 149 3.03 23.78 17.80
N LEU A 150 3.63 23.13 18.79
CA LEU A 150 3.62 21.67 18.91
C LEU A 150 3.09 21.21 20.26
N SER A 151 2.15 20.27 20.22
CA SER A 151 1.90 19.36 21.33
C SER A 151 2.86 18.19 21.20
N TRP A 152 4.04 18.31 21.82
CA TRP A 152 5.15 17.35 21.67
C TRP A 152 4.73 15.89 21.89
N GLY A 153 3.87 15.65 22.89
CA GLY A 153 3.34 14.31 23.16
C GLY A 153 2.57 13.72 21.99
N LYS A 154 1.69 14.50 21.34
CA LYS A 154 0.96 14.04 20.15
C LYS A 154 1.90 13.94 18.95
N PHE A 155 2.64 15.02 18.67
CA PHE A 155 3.47 15.16 17.49
C PHE A 155 4.55 14.06 17.37
N LEU A 156 5.26 13.76 18.45
CA LEU A 156 6.30 12.71 18.45
C LEU A 156 5.72 11.29 18.47
N SER A 157 4.46 11.13 18.88
CA SER A 157 3.78 9.82 18.87
C SER A 157 3.29 9.43 17.47
N PHE A 158 3.02 10.41 16.60
CA PHE A 158 2.71 10.18 15.18
C PHE A 158 3.93 9.78 14.34
N MET A 159 5.14 9.93 14.88
CA MET A 159 6.38 9.61 14.16
C MET A 159 6.87 8.19 14.49
N PRO A 160 7.26 7.39 13.48
CA PRO A 160 7.79 6.04 13.71
C PRO A 160 9.07 6.07 14.56
N ALA A 161 9.94 7.07 14.32
CA ALA A 161 11.12 7.36 15.13
C ALA A 161 11.29 8.88 15.29
N VAL A 162 11.90 9.30 16.41
CA VAL A 162 12.20 10.71 16.66
C VAL A 162 13.42 11.12 15.83
N PRO A 163 13.32 12.12 14.92
CA PRO A 163 14.45 12.56 14.11
C PRO A 163 15.60 13.13 14.97
N PRO A 164 16.87 13.06 14.51
CA PRO A 164 18.01 13.60 15.25
C PRO A 164 17.83 15.06 15.70
N LEU A 165 17.20 15.89 14.87
CA LEU A 165 16.91 17.30 15.17
C LEU A 165 15.99 17.47 16.40
N LEU A 166 15.13 16.49 16.68
CA LEU A 166 14.14 16.51 17.76
C LEU A 166 14.51 15.61 18.94
N GLN A 167 15.71 15.03 18.95
CA GLN A 167 16.20 14.16 20.03
C GLN A 167 16.09 14.80 21.41
N GLY A 168 16.35 16.11 21.51
CA GLY A 168 16.21 16.87 22.77
C GLY A 168 14.80 16.90 23.34
N PHE A 169 13.78 16.59 22.53
CA PHE A 169 12.38 16.51 22.94
C PHE A 169 11.88 15.08 23.09
N SER A 170 12.73 14.06 22.91
CA SER A 170 12.37 12.64 22.96
C SER A 170 11.68 12.22 24.26
N SER A 171 12.02 12.85 25.39
CA SER A 171 11.37 12.63 26.69
C SER A 171 9.88 12.99 26.73
N HIS A 172 9.42 13.82 25.79
CA HIS A 172 8.01 14.19 25.64
C HIS A 172 7.23 13.18 24.81
N ARG A 173 7.90 12.23 24.14
CA ARG A 173 7.24 11.15 23.41
C ARG A 173 6.49 10.29 24.42
N ARG A 174 5.17 10.31 24.35
CA ARG A 174 4.35 9.38 25.13
C ARG A 174 4.29 8.07 24.34
N PRO A 175 4.26 6.91 25.01
CA PRO A 175 3.74 5.71 24.38
C PRO A 175 2.37 6.05 23.81
N PHE A 176 2.01 5.51 22.65
CA PHE A 176 0.71 5.71 22.04
C PHE A 176 -0.35 5.04 22.95
N ALA A 177 -0.72 5.71 24.04
CA ALA A 177 -1.92 5.40 24.78
C ALA A 177 -3.06 5.92 23.91
N ALA A 178 -3.88 5.00 23.39
CA ALA A 178 -5.14 5.34 22.77
C ALA A 178 -5.83 6.38 23.66
N VAL A 179 -5.97 7.61 23.16
CA VAL A 179 -6.74 8.65 23.84
C VAL A 179 -8.20 8.27 23.64
N GLY A 180 -8.64 7.28 24.41
CA GLY A 180 -10.04 7.10 24.75
C GLY A 180 -10.34 8.07 25.86
N ASP A 181 -10.79 9.28 25.49
CA ASP A 181 -11.67 9.99 26.41
C ASP A 181 -13.00 9.23 26.36
N ALA A 182 -13.50 8.83 27.53
CA ALA A 182 -14.72 8.08 27.68
C ALA A 182 -15.94 8.97 27.39
N SER A 183 -16.15 9.35 26.13
CA SER A 183 -17.49 9.68 25.65
C SER A 183 -18.17 8.36 25.26
N GLU A 184 -19.39 8.13 25.73
CA GLU A 184 -20.21 6.95 25.47
C GLU A 184 -20.01 6.40 24.05
N ARG A 185 -19.34 5.25 23.93
CA ARG A 185 -19.18 4.55 22.64
C ARG A 185 -20.58 4.15 22.17
N ARG A 186 -21.06 4.78 21.10
CA ARG A 186 -22.30 4.36 20.46
C ARG A 186 -22.03 3.12 19.63
N VAL A 187 -22.92 2.14 19.77
CA VAL A 187 -22.92 0.96 18.91
C VAL A 187 -23.36 1.41 17.52
N VAL A 188 -22.44 1.37 16.55
CA VAL A 188 -22.75 1.62 15.15
C VAL A 188 -23.36 0.34 14.57
N THR A 189 -24.64 0.40 14.17
CA THR A 189 -25.35 -0.74 13.58
C THR A 189 -25.22 -0.78 12.06
N LEU A 190 -25.59 -1.90 11.45
CA LEU A 190 -25.59 -2.04 10.00
C LEU A 190 -26.50 -1.01 9.33
N GLU A 191 -27.66 -0.71 9.94
CA GLU A 191 -28.58 0.30 9.40
C GLU A 191 -27.94 1.69 9.35
N MET A 192 -27.19 2.08 10.38
CA MET A 192 -26.48 3.36 10.42
C MET A 192 -25.41 3.45 9.31
N ILE A 193 -24.64 2.37 9.13
CA ILE A 193 -23.60 2.33 8.07
C ILE A 193 -24.24 2.45 6.68
N MET A 194 -25.40 1.83 6.48
CA MET A 194 -26.14 1.91 5.23
C MET A 194 -26.71 3.31 4.98
N GLU A 195 -27.21 4.00 6.01
CA GLU A 195 -27.63 5.41 5.91
C GLU A 195 -26.45 6.35 5.59
N SER A 196 -25.29 6.18 6.25
CA SER A 196 -24.08 6.97 5.95
C SER A 196 -23.58 6.72 4.52
N LEU A 197 -23.68 5.48 4.04
CA LEU A 197 -23.36 5.11 2.65
C LEU A 197 -24.31 5.73 1.64
N GLU A 198 -25.62 5.70 1.88
CA GLU A 198 -26.61 6.37 1.03
C GLU A 198 -26.37 7.88 0.99
N SER A 199 -25.95 8.50 2.11
CA SER A 199 -25.63 9.93 2.16
C SER A 199 -24.41 10.32 1.32
N THR A 200 -23.44 9.40 1.18
CA THR A 200 -22.16 9.64 0.50
C THR A 200 -22.23 9.25 -0.99
N ILE A 201 -22.95 8.17 -1.32
CA ILE A 201 -23.01 7.58 -2.67
C ILE A 201 -24.29 8.01 -3.42
N GLY A 202 -25.38 8.35 -2.71
CA GLY A 202 -26.63 8.86 -3.28
C GLY A 202 -27.55 7.80 -3.90
N THR A 203 -27.23 6.51 -3.81
CA THR A 203 -28.05 5.37 -4.27
C THR A 203 -28.05 4.25 -3.25
N GLY A 204 -29.13 3.46 -3.18
CA GLY A 204 -29.21 2.28 -2.30
C GLY A 204 -28.11 1.26 -2.62
N VAL A 205 -27.29 0.94 -1.62
CA VAL A 205 -26.16 0.00 -1.71
C VAL A 205 -26.59 -1.36 -1.17
N ASP A 206 -26.09 -2.46 -1.74
CA ASP A 206 -26.25 -3.79 -1.15
C ASP A 206 -25.22 -4.00 -0.03
N ALA A 207 -25.66 -4.49 1.13
CA ALA A 207 -24.84 -4.62 2.32
C ALA A 207 -23.65 -5.59 2.15
N ASP A 208 -23.74 -6.50 1.18
CA ASP A 208 -22.71 -7.51 0.86
C ASP A 208 -21.92 -7.16 -0.40
N ALA A 209 -22.27 -6.09 -1.12
CA ALA A 209 -21.53 -5.64 -2.29
C ALA A 209 -20.26 -4.86 -1.87
N PRO A 210 -19.14 -5.02 -2.60
CA PRO A 210 -17.95 -4.22 -2.37
C PRO A 210 -18.25 -2.73 -2.55
N LEU A 211 -17.92 -1.92 -1.54
CA LEU A 211 -18.26 -0.50 -1.50
C LEU A 211 -17.68 0.28 -2.70
N MET A 212 -16.50 -0.12 -3.18
CA MET A 212 -15.86 0.47 -4.37
C MET A 212 -16.64 0.20 -5.65
N GLU A 213 -17.31 -0.95 -5.76
CA GLU A 213 -18.18 -1.28 -6.90
C GLU A 213 -19.53 -0.56 -6.81
N ALA A 214 -19.99 -0.29 -5.59
CA ALA A 214 -21.18 0.50 -5.32
C ALA A 214 -21.00 2.01 -5.59
N GLY A 215 -19.80 2.46 -6.02
CA GLY A 215 -19.52 3.84 -6.38
C GLY A 215 -18.77 4.64 -5.32
N LEU A 216 -18.30 4.02 -4.23
CA LEU A 216 -17.44 4.67 -3.25
C LEU A 216 -16.04 4.86 -3.85
N ASP A 217 -15.66 6.10 -4.13
CA ASP A 217 -14.32 6.43 -4.60
C ASP A 217 -13.33 6.65 -3.43
N SER A 218 -12.07 6.96 -3.73
CA SER A 218 -11.05 7.18 -2.70
C SER A 218 -11.29 8.40 -1.82
N LEU A 219 -12.09 9.38 -2.26
CA LEU A 219 -12.47 10.55 -1.46
C LEU A 219 -13.66 10.20 -0.57
N GLY A 220 -14.68 9.53 -1.13
CA GLY A 220 -15.84 9.00 -0.43
C GLY A 220 -15.46 8.01 0.66
N ALA A 221 -14.43 7.17 0.44
CA ALA A 221 -13.89 6.31 1.49
C ALA A 221 -13.32 7.11 2.67
N VAL A 222 -12.61 8.21 2.42
CA VAL A 222 -12.10 9.04 3.52
C VAL A 222 -13.24 9.77 4.23
N GLU A 223 -14.26 10.25 3.50
CA GLU A 223 -15.43 10.92 4.06
C GLU A 223 -16.28 9.98 4.92
N LEU A 224 -16.59 8.78 4.42
CA LEU A 224 -17.28 7.73 5.16
C LEU A 224 -16.49 7.31 6.42
N GLY A 225 -15.17 7.15 6.31
CA GLY A 225 -14.32 6.82 7.46
C GLY A 225 -14.36 7.90 8.54
N ASN A 226 -14.41 9.18 8.15
CA ASN A 226 -14.56 10.30 9.08
C ASN A 226 -15.95 10.36 9.71
N GLN A 227 -17.02 10.09 8.95
CA GLN A 227 -18.38 10.04 9.47
C GLN A 227 -18.54 8.92 10.51
N LEU A 228 -18.12 7.69 10.16
CA LEU A 228 -18.19 6.55 11.07
C LEU A 228 -17.33 6.75 12.32
N GLN A 229 -16.20 7.44 12.21
CA GLN A 229 -15.38 7.83 13.36
C GLN A 229 -16.10 8.84 14.27
N GLN A 230 -16.81 9.82 13.71
CA GLN A 230 -17.60 10.77 14.49
C GLN A 230 -18.79 10.09 15.18
N GLU A 231 -19.46 9.16 14.50
CA GLU A 231 -20.65 8.46 15.01
C GLU A 231 -20.30 7.42 16.08
N SER A 232 -19.23 6.66 15.89
CA SER A 232 -18.76 5.64 16.84
C SER A 232 -18.01 6.23 18.04
N GLY A 233 -17.43 7.42 17.89
CA GLY A 233 -16.46 7.97 18.85
C GLY A 233 -15.15 7.16 18.92
N MET A 234 -14.91 6.26 17.95
CA MET A 234 -13.74 5.38 17.92
C MET A 234 -12.63 5.95 17.02
N THR A 235 -11.39 5.69 17.41
CA THR A 235 -10.25 5.93 16.51
C THR A 235 -10.20 4.80 15.48
N LEU A 236 -10.52 5.10 14.22
CA LEU A 236 -10.56 4.13 13.14
C LEU A 236 -9.26 4.16 12.32
N PRO A 237 -8.70 3.00 11.94
CA PRO A 237 -7.59 2.95 10.99
C PRO A 237 -7.97 3.62 9.66
N SER A 238 -7.03 4.33 9.03
CA SER A 238 -7.25 4.94 7.71
C SER A 238 -7.46 3.91 6.59
N THR A 239 -7.18 2.64 6.86
CA THR A 239 -7.36 1.50 5.95
C THR A 239 -8.68 0.78 6.17
N LEU A 240 -9.49 1.16 7.17
CA LEU A 240 -10.67 0.38 7.60
C LEU A 240 -11.60 0.00 6.44
N ILE A 241 -11.88 0.92 5.51
CA ILE A 241 -12.77 0.66 4.37
C ILE A 241 -12.15 -0.28 3.34
N PHE A 242 -10.83 -0.38 3.29
CA PHE A 242 -10.11 -1.35 2.47
C PHE A 242 -10.01 -2.72 3.16
N ASP A 243 -9.83 -2.71 4.48
CA ASP A 243 -9.73 -3.92 5.30
C ASP A 243 -11.11 -4.61 5.46
N TYR A 244 -12.19 -3.82 5.43
CA TYR A 244 -13.58 -4.25 5.55
C TYR A 244 -14.41 -3.69 4.36
N PRO A 245 -14.29 -4.28 3.17
CA PRO A 245 -14.81 -3.70 1.92
C PRO A 245 -16.33 -3.77 1.73
N THR A 246 -17.11 -4.21 2.72
CA THR A 246 -18.59 -4.30 2.66
C THR A 246 -19.21 -3.68 3.91
N ALA A 247 -20.46 -3.20 3.81
CA ALA A 247 -21.18 -2.63 4.96
C ALA A 247 -21.34 -3.65 6.10
N ARG A 248 -21.55 -4.93 5.76
CA ARG A 248 -21.65 -6.02 6.76
C ARG A 248 -20.33 -6.26 7.50
N GLN A 249 -19.20 -6.20 6.80
CA GLN A 249 -17.88 -6.35 7.41
C GLN A 249 -17.54 -5.17 8.33
N LEU A 250 -17.89 -3.94 7.93
CA LEU A 250 -17.76 -2.76 8.79
C LEU A 250 -18.61 -2.90 10.07
N ALA A 251 -19.86 -3.34 9.94
CA ALA A 251 -20.74 -3.59 11.09
C ALA A 251 -20.17 -4.68 12.02
N GLY A 252 -19.58 -5.73 11.46
CA GLY A 252 -18.88 -6.78 12.21
C GLY A 252 -17.71 -6.22 13.02
N TYR A 253 -16.88 -5.38 12.42
CA TYR A 253 -15.76 -4.70 13.09
C TYR A 253 -16.23 -3.87 14.29
N PHE A 254 -17.27 -3.04 14.13
CA PHE A 254 -17.80 -2.23 15.22
C PHE A 254 -18.41 -3.08 16.34
N LYS A 255 -19.04 -4.20 16.00
CA LYS A 255 -19.57 -5.14 16.98
C LYS A 255 -18.45 -5.80 17.79
N GLU A 256 -17.40 -6.30 17.12
CA GLU A 256 -16.25 -6.90 17.81
C GLU A 256 -15.53 -5.91 18.73
N GLU A 257 -15.36 -4.67 18.30
CA GLU A 257 -14.74 -3.64 19.12
C GLU A 257 -15.63 -3.20 20.30
N ALA A 258 -16.96 -3.22 20.13
CA ALA A 258 -17.90 -3.02 21.22
C ALA A 258 -17.90 -4.20 22.23
N ASP A 259 -17.80 -5.43 21.74
CA ASP A 259 -17.72 -6.64 22.57
C ASP A 259 -16.40 -6.71 23.36
N LYS A 260 -15.28 -6.27 22.74
CA LYS A 260 -13.99 -6.07 23.43
C LYS A 260 -14.07 -4.98 24.52
N ALA A 261 -14.85 -3.93 24.29
CA ALA A 261 -15.05 -2.85 25.26
C ALA A 261 -15.90 -3.27 26.46
N ASN A 262 -16.88 -4.17 26.24
CA ASN A 262 -17.82 -4.64 27.25
C ASN A 262 -17.34 -5.85 28.06
N GLY A 263 -16.11 -6.33 27.81
CA GLY A 263 -15.48 -7.38 28.61
C GLY A 263 -16.07 -8.78 28.45
N THR A 264 -16.80 -9.04 27.35
CA THR A 264 -17.39 -10.35 27.06
C THR A 264 -16.59 -11.19 26.06
N GLY A 265 -15.43 -10.72 25.61
CA GLY A 265 -14.53 -11.46 24.72
C GLY A 265 -13.53 -12.31 25.48
N ASP A 266 -13.87 -13.57 25.77
CA ASP A 266 -12.90 -14.59 26.17
C ASP A 266 -12.27 -15.21 24.90
N ALA A 267 -11.03 -14.83 24.58
CA ALA A 267 -9.98 -15.64 23.94
C ALA A 267 -8.78 -14.76 23.52
N ALA A 268 -7.67 -14.94 24.26
CA ALA A 268 -6.26 -14.71 23.91
C ALA A 268 -5.91 -13.80 22.70
N VAL A 269 -5.62 -12.52 22.97
CA VAL A 269 -4.77 -11.70 22.08
C VAL A 269 -3.35 -11.74 22.64
N GLY A 270 -2.51 -12.58 22.03
CA GLY A 270 -1.06 -12.59 22.29
C GLY A 270 -0.38 -11.33 21.74
N ASP A 271 0.73 -10.95 22.37
CA ASP A 271 1.74 -9.93 22.01
C ASP A 271 1.60 -9.30 20.61
N GLY A 272 1.66 -7.96 20.55
CA GLY A 272 1.60 -7.19 19.30
C GLY A 272 2.50 -7.74 18.19
N LEU A 273 2.03 -7.62 16.95
CA LEU A 273 2.59 -8.15 15.69
C LEU A 273 3.99 -7.63 15.30
N ALA A 274 4.75 -7.10 16.25
CA ALA A 274 6.11 -6.67 16.01
C ALA A 274 7.04 -7.91 15.90
N PRO A 275 7.88 -7.99 14.85
CA PRO A 275 8.87 -9.07 14.73
C PRO A 275 9.79 -9.09 15.95
N LYS A 276 9.90 -10.24 16.62
CA LYS A 276 10.75 -10.41 17.81
C LYS A 276 12.22 -10.41 17.40
N ALA A 277 13.00 -9.53 18.04
CA ALA A 277 14.40 -9.27 17.73
C ALA A 277 15.33 -10.42 18.20
N ALA A 278 15.46 -11.48 17.40
CA ALA A 278 16.57 -12.44 17.51
C ALA A 278 16.81 -13.18 16.18
N VAL A 279 17.54 -12.57 15.24
CA VAL A 279 17.94 -13.21 13.97
C VAL A 279 18.66 -14.53 14.26
N ASN A 280 18.16 -15.63 13.70
CA ASN A 280 18.80 -16.94 13.79
C ASN A 280 18.84 -17.61 12.42
N LEU A 281 19.96 -17.44 11.72
CA LEU A 281 20.20 -17.98 10.38
C LEU A 281 20.37 -19.51 10.34
N GLU A 282 20.48 -20.16 11.50
CA GLU A 282 20.57 -21.61 11.65
C GLU A 282 19.25 -22.25 12.15
N ALA A 283 18.19 -21.43 12.32
CA ALA A 283 16.89 -21.94 12.76
C ALA A 283 16.36 -23.00 11.77
N GLN A 284 15.98 -24.15 12.32
CA GLN A 284 15.30 -25.20 11.56
C GLN A 284 13.83 -24.82 11.36
N VAL A 285 13.36 -24.95 10.11
CA VAL A 285 11.96 -24.70 9.74
C VAL A 285 11.28 -26.04 9.53
N ASN A 286 10.12 -26.21 10.15
CA ASN A 286 9.29 -27.41 10.01
C ASN A 286 8.16 -27.15 9.01
N ALA A 287 7.88 -28.12 8.14
CA ALA A 287 6.69 -28.09 7.30
C ALA A 287 5.49 -28.60 8.11
N CYS A 288 4.53 -27.72 8.38
CA CYS A 288 3.34 -28.04 9.20
C CYS A 288 2.15 -28.53 8.36
N GLY A 289 2.09 -28.17 7.08
CA GLY A 289 1.01 -28.54 6.16
C GLY A 289 1.52 -28.54 4.72
N VAL A 290 0.92 -29.37 3.88
CA VAL A 290 1.28 -29.54 2.47
C VAL A 290 0.01 -29.76 1.68
N SER A 291 -0.12 -29.03 0.57
CA SER A 291 -1.08 -29.34 -0.48
C SER A 291 -0.34 -29.46 -1.82
N ILE A 292 -0.83 -30.33 -2.70
CA ILE A 292 -0.21 -30.68 -3.97
C ILE A 292 -1.31 -30.76 -5.02
N MET A 293 -1.06 -30.23 -6.22
CA MET A 293 -1.81 -30.59 -7.41
C MET A 293 -0.85 -30.82 -8.56
N LEU A 294 -0.91 -32.00 -9.14
CA LEU A 294 -0.11 -32.40 -10.29
C LEU A 294 -1.04 -32.98 -11.37
N PRO A 295 -0.52 -33.17 -12.61
CA PRO A 295 -1.28 -33.79 -13.68
C PRO A 295 -1.96 -35.11 -13.27
N HIS A 296 -3.03 -35.48 -13.99
CA HIS A 296 -3.83 -36.68 -13.70
C HIS A 296 -4.54 -36.66 -12.32
N GLY A 297 -4.81 -35.47 -11.78
CA GLY A 297 -5.56 -35.32 -10.52
C GLY A 297 -4.79 -35.79 -9.29
N MET A 298 -3.46 -35.90 -9.38
CA MET A 298 -2.62 -36.24 -8.24
C MET A 298 -2.61 -35.08 -7.25
N ASN A 299 -3.32 -35.26 -6.14
CA ASN A 299 -3.52 -34.22 -5.14
C ASN A 299 -2.98 -34.58 -3.74
N SER A 300 -2.22 -35.67 -3.61
CA SER A 300 -1.65 -36.08 -2.32
C SER A 300 -0.25 -36.65 -2.47
N ALA A 301 0.56 -36.47 -1.41
CA ALA A 301 1.91 -37.04 -1.36
C ALA A 301 1.91 -38.57 -1.49
N ALA A 302 0.84 -39.25 -1.07
CA ALA A 302 0.69 -40.69 -1.23
C ALA A 302 0.54 -41.08 -2.71
N MET A 303 -0.28 -40.36 -3.47
CA MET A 303 -0.43 -40.59 -4.91
C MET A 303 0.88 -40.35 -5.64
N VAL A 304 1.60 -39.27 -5.31
CA VAL A 304 2.91 -38.97 -5.93
C VAL A 304 3.93 -40.07 -5.65
N ARG A 305 4.01 -40.55 -4.40
CA ARG A 305 4.88 -41.68 -4.05
C ARG A 305 4.51 -42.95 -4.79
N HIS A 306 3.22 -43.24 -4.91
CA HIS A 306 2.74 -44.41 -5.65
C HIS A 306 3.12 -44.32 -7.13
N MET A 307 2.88 -43.16 -7.75
CA MET A 307 3.23 -42.87 -9.14
C MET A 307 4.74 -43.08 -9.39
N SER A 308 5.58 -42.52 -8.51
CA SER A 308 7.03 -42.67 -8.60
C SER A 308 7.47 -44.13 -8.43
N ALA A 309 6.89 -44.85 -7.47
CA ALA A 309 7.20 -46.26 -7.24
C ALA A 309 6.75 -47.18 -8.40
N SER A 310 5.67 -46.81 -9.10
CA SER A 310 5.17 -47.56 -10.25
C SER A 310 5.82 -47.15 -11.58
N SER A 311 6.71 -46.15 -11.59
CA SER A 311 7.28 -45.58 -12.83
C SER A 311 6.21 -45.24 -13.88
N GLY A 312 5.05 -44.74 -13.43
CA GLY A 312 3.99 -44.39 -14.36
C GLY A 312 4.32 -43.15 -15.19
N ASP A 313 3.50 -42.89 -16.19
CA ASP A 313 3.61 -41.74 -17.06
C ASP A 313 2.31 -40.93 -16.97
N VAL A 314 2.45 -39.62 -16.77
CA VAL A 314 1.34 -38.66 -16.65
C VAL A 314 1.30 -37.68 -17.82
N ILE A 315 2.06 -37.95 -18.86
CA ILE A 315 2.03 -37.23 -20.13
C ILE A 315 0.96 -37.84 -21.02
N ALA A 316 0.10 -36.99 -21.56
CA ALA A 316 -0.92 -37.35 -22.53
C ALA A 316 -0.86 -36.42 -23.75
N GLU A 317 -1.58 -36.77 -24.82
CA GLU A 317 -1.85 -35.83 -25.90
C GLU A 317 -2.71 -34.66 -25.39
N VAL A 318 -2.56 -33.47 -25.97
CA VAL A 318 -3.35 -32.29 -25.61
C VAL A 318 -4.85 -32.61 -25.72
N PRO A 319 -5.62 -32.48 -24.62
CA PRO A 319 -7.06 -32.71 -24.65
C PRO A 319 -7.77 -31.72 -25.58
N PRO A 320 -8.82 -32.14 -26.32
CA PRO A 320 -9.56 -31.26 -27.22
C PRO A 320 -10.17 -30.03 -26.54
N GLU A 321 -10.44 -30.11 -25.22
CA GLU A 321 -11.01 -29.01 -24.46
C GLU A 321 -10.00 -27.89 -24.15
N ARG A 322 -8.69 -28.12 -24.37
CA ARG A 322 -7.63 -27.13 -24.11
C ARG A 322 -7.39 -26.24 -25.32
N TRP A 323 -6.88 -26.81 -26.41
CA TRP A 323 -6.73 -26.11 -27.69
C TRP A 323 -6.65 -27.12 -28.83
N SER A 324 -7.00 -26.66 -30.03
CA SER A 324 -6.92 -27.50 -31.23
C SER A 324 -5.47 -27.76 -31.64
N LEU A 325 -5.18 -29.01 -31.99
CA LEU A 325 -3.94 -29.43 -32.65
C LEU A 325 -4.04 -29.37 -34.18
N GLU A 326 -5.19 -28.96 -34.73
CA GLU A 326 -5.35 -28.78 -36.18
C GLU A 326 -4.38 -27.70 -36.68
N GLY A 327 -3.62 -28.01 -37.73
CA GLY A 327 -2.60 -27.12 -38.27
C GLY A 327 -1.22 -27.23 -37.60
N ALA A 328 -1.03 -28.06 -36.56
CA ALA A 328 0.30 -28.32 -35.97
C ALA A 328 1.31 -28.87 -37.00
N GLU A 329 0.83 -29.50 -38.09
CA GLU A 329 1.67 -29.97 -39.20
C GLU A 329 2.31 -28.81 -39.99
N GLN A 330 1.68 -27.63 -40.00
CA GLN A 330 2.18 -26.43 -40.68
C GLN A 330 3.38 -25.81 -39.94
N LEU A 331 3.62 -26.20 -38.68
CA LEU A 331 4.80 -25.81 -37.90
C LEU A 331 6.05 -26.62 -38.28
N GLY A 332 5.92 -27.63 -39.14
CA GLY A 332 6.97 -28.59 -39.50
C GLY A 332 6.94 -29.86 -38.65
N GLU A 333 7.29 -31.01 -39.24
CA GLU A 333 7.09 -32.35 -38.65
C GLU A 333 7.66 -32.49 -37.23
N LEU A 334 8.88 -32.00 -36.99
CA LEU A 334 9.54 -32.11 -35.69
C LEU A 334 8.90 -31.22 -34.62
N ILE A 335 8.54 -29.98 -34.97
CA ILE A 335 7.91 -29.03 -34.03
C ILE A 335 6.48 -29.49 -33.72
N GLY A 336 5.75 -29.93 -34.75
CA GLY A 336 4.41 -30.50 -34.61
C GLY A 336 4.38 -31.70 -33.66
N ARG A 337 5.39 -32.59 -33.68
CA ARG A 337 5.50 -33.70 -32.70
C ARG A 337 5.78 -33.21 -31.27
N ARG A 338 6.55 -32.13 -31.13
CA ARG A 338 7.01 -31.57 -29.85
C ARG A 338 5.96 -30.75 -29.08
N VAL A 339 4.87 -30.35 -29.73
CA VAL A 339 3.77 -29.58 -29.11
C VAL A 339 2.54 -30.42 -28.75
N ARG A 340 2.54 -31.71 -29.14
CA ARG A 340 1.37 -32.60 -29.00
C ARG A 340 1.14 -33.13 -27.59
N HIS A 341 2.17 -33.16 -26.75
CA HIS A 341 2.13 -33.88 -25.49
C HIS A 341 2.36 -32.93 -24.30
N GLY A 342 1.71 -33.21 -23.18
CA GLY A 342 1.88 -32.45 -21.94
C GLY A 342 1.26 -33.15 -20.73
N GLY A 343 1.56 -32.63 -19.54
CA GLY A 343 0.88 -33.00 -18.30
C GLY A 343 -0.26 -32.03 -18.03
N PHE A 344 -1.48 -32.53 -17.86
CA PHE A 344 -2.67 -31.71 -17.69
C PHE A 344 -3.28 -31.84 -16.30
N VAL A 345 -3.46 -30.69 -15.65
CA VAL A 345 -4.25 -30.56 -14.44
C VAL A 345 -5.73 -30.51 -14.84
N HIS A 346 -6.57 -31.30 -14.17
CA HIS A 346 -8.02 -31.29 -14.41
C HIS A 346 -8.67 -30.09 -13.72
N ALA A 347 -9.70 -29.53 -14.35
CA ALA A 347 -10.54 -28.47 -13.76
C ALA A 347 -9.75 -27.24 -13.26
N ALA A 348 -8.60 -26.92 -13.87
CA ALA A 348 -7.79 -25.75 -13.49
C ALA A 348 -8.55 -24.42 -13.60
N GLU A 349 -9.60 -24.38 -14.42
CA GLU A 349 -10.51 -23.26 -14.57
C GLU A 349 -11.58 -23.14 -13.48
N MET A 350 -11.83 -24.20 -12.71
CA MET A 350 -12.83 -24.21 -11.63
C MET A 350 -12.31 -23.46 -10.41
N PHE A 351 -13.21 -22.80 -9.68
CA PHE A 351 -12.87 -22.05 -8.48
C PHE A 351 -14.09 -21.82 -7.60
N ASP A 352 -13.99 -22.11 -6.30
CA ASP A 352 -15.04 -21.77 -5.32
C ASP A 352 -14.93 -20.30 -4.90
N ASN A 353 -15.40 -19.40 -5.77
CA ASN A 353 -15.32 -17.97 -5.54
C ASN A 353 -16.09 -17.50 -4.29
N ALA A 354 -17.18 -18.18 -3.93
CA ALA A 354 -17.97 -17.83 -2.76
C ALA A 354 -17.19 -18.04 -1.46
N ARG A 355 -16.41 -19.12 -1.36
CA ARG A 355 -15.57 -19.41 -0.18
C ARG A 355 -14.52 -18.33 0.09
N PHE A 356 -14.03 -17.69 -0.98
CA PHE A 356 -13.00 -16.64 -0.91
C PHE A 356 -13.57 -15.22 -0.99
N SER A 357 -14.91 -15.06 -0.97
CA SER A 357 -15.57 -13.76 -1.06
C SER A 357 -15.20 -12.98 -2.34
N VAL A 358 -15.04 -13.70 -3.45
CA VAL A 358 -14.73 -13.15 -4.78
C VAL A 358 -16.00 -13.13 -5.63
N SER A 359 -16.29 -11.99 -6.28
CA SER A 359 -17.48 -11.88 -7.14
C SER A 359 -17.36 -12.77 -8.40
N PRO A 360 -18.47 -13.26 -8.99
CA PRO A 360 -18.40 -14.05 -10.22
C PRO A 360 -17.71 -13.32 -11.38
N ALA A 361 -17.89 -11.99 -11.47
CA ALA A 361 -17.27 -11.16 -12.51
C ALA A 361 -15.75 -11.06 -12.33
N GLU A 362 -15.28 -10.94 -11.08
CA GLU A 362 -13.86 -10.96 -10.76
C GLU A 362 -13.26 -12.36 -10.99
N ALA A 363 -13.93 -13.40 -10.47
CA ALA A 363 -13.51 -14.78 -10.63
C ALA A 363 -13.34 -15.15 -12.10
N ALA A 364 -14.26 -14.72 -12.97
CA ALA A 364 -14.12 -14.92 -14.41
C ALA A 364 -12.81 -14.33 -14.93
N ALA A 365 -12.51 -13.05 -14.64
CA ALA A 365 -11.32 -12.33 -15.11
C ALA A 365 -10.00 -12.80 -14.48
N MET A 366 -10.08 -13.51 -13.36
CA MET A 366 -8.92 -13.95 -12.58
C MET A 366 -8.14 -15.07 -13.27
N ASP A 367 -6.81 -15.00 -13.29
CA ASP A 367 -5.96 -16.06 -13.81
C ASP A 367 -6.22 -17.37 -13.04
N PRO A 368 -6.45 -18.51 -13.72
CA PRO A 368 -6.50 -19.84 -13.10
C PRO A 368 -5.40 -20.09 -12.07
N GLN A 369 -4.18 -19.59 -12.31
CA GLN A 369 -3.08 -19.68 -11.35
C GLN A 369 -3.39 -18.99 -10.03
N GLN A 370 -3.99 -17.79 -10.05
CA GLN A 370 -4.39 -17.07 -8.84
C GLN A 370 -5.49 -17.83 -8.08
N ARG A 371 -6.41 -18.47 -8.79
CA ARG A 371 -7.49 -19.29 -8.21
C ARG A 371 -6.93 -20.51 -7.48
N LEU A 372 -6.06 -21.28 -8.16
CA LEU A 372 -5.37 -22.43 -7.60
C LEU A 372 -4.52 -22.05 -6.37
N LEU A 373 -3.82 -20.91 -6.44
CA LEU A 373 -3.03 -20.42 -5.32
C LEU A 373 -3.88 -20.17 -4.06
N MET A 374 -5.10 -19.66 -4.20
CA MET A 374 -5.99 -19.44 -3.06
C MET A 374 -6.53 -20.76 -2.50
N GLU A 375 -6.97 -21.68 -3.35
CA GLU A 375 -7.52 -22.97 -2.92
C GLU A 375 -6.45 -23.84 -2.25
N TYR A 376 -5.35 -24.10 -2.96
CA TYR A 376 -4.29 -24.99 -2.48
C TYR A 376 -3.43 -24.32 -1.40
N GLY A 377 -3.31 -22.99 -1.42
CA GLY A 377 -2.69 -22.24 -0.33
C GLY A 377 -3.48 -22.36 0.97
N TYR A 378 -4.81 -22.21 0.90
CA TYR A 378 -5.67 -22.38 2.07
C TYR A 378 -5.74 -23.84 2.52
N GLU A 379 -5.76 -24.81 1.60
CA GLU A 379 -5.69 -26.23 1.94
C GLU A 379 -4.41 -26.58 2.70
N ALA A 380 -3.26 -26.01 2.30
CA ALA A 380 -1.99 -26.21 3.02
C ALA A 380 -2.06 -25.69 4.47
N PHE A 381 -2.66 -24.51 4.69
CA PHE A 381 -2.89 -24.00 6.04
C PHE A 381 -3.87 -24.86 6.82
N HIS A 382 -4.96 -25.31 6.18
CA HIS A 382 -5.94 -26.18 6.81
C HIS A 382 -5.32 -27.53 7.23
N GLY A 383 -4.45 -28.09 6.39
CA GLY A 383 -3.64 -29.28 6.71
C GLY A 383 -2.69 -29.08 7.88
N ALA A 384 -2.28 -27.84 8.17
CA ALA A 384 -1.53 -27.46 9.37
C ALA A 384 -2.41 -27.22 10.60
N GLY A 385 -3.73 -27.42 10.49
CA GLY A 385 -4.71 -27.17 11.56
C GLY A 385 -5.08 -25.69 11.73
N LEU A 386 -4.75 -24.83 10.76
CA LEU A 386 -5.04 -23.41 10.80
C LEU A 386 -6.26 -23.11 9.93
N ASP A 387 -7.34 -22.64 10.56
CA ASP A 387 -8.52 -22.14 9.85
C ASP A 387 -8.38 -20.65 9.50
N LYS A 388 -9.39 -20.09 8.82
CA LYS A 388 -9.36 -18.69 8.37
C LYS A 388 -9.32 -17.70 9.54
N ALA A 389 -9.97 -18.04 10.67
CA ALA A 389 -9.99 -17.19 11.85
C ALA A 389 -8.62 -17.17 12.54
N ALA A 390 -7.96 -18.32 12.63
CA ALA A 390 -6.62 -18.46 13.21
C ALA A 390 -5.53 -17.76 12.38
N LEU A 391 -5.74 -17.61 11.07
CA LEU A 391 -4.81 -16.92 10.16
C LEU A 391 -4.98 -15.40 10.16
N ASN A 392 -6.18 -14.91 10.44
CA ASN A 392 -6.50 -13.50 10.35
C ASN A 392 -5.62 -12.66 11.29
N ASN A 393 -5.08 -11.56 10.77
CA ASN A 393 -4.21 -10.64 11.48
C ASN A 393 -2.95 -11.30 12.08
N THR A 394 -2.42 -12.36 11.44
CA THR A 394 -1.15 -12.99 11.85
C THR A 394 0.02 -12.49 11.02
N LEU A 395 1.23 -12.49 11.61
CA LEU A 395 2.47 -12.17 10.92
C LEU A 395 2.96 -13.36 10.07
N THR A 396 2.10 -13.81 9.16
CA THR A 396 2.34 -14.95 8.25
C THR A 396 2.74 -14.43 6.88
N GLY A 397 3.90 -14.87 6.38
CA GLY A 397 4.40 -14.45 5.06
C GLY A 397 3.87 -15.31 3.91
N ILE A 398 3.73 -14.70 2.73
CA ILE A 398 3.31 -15.35 1.47
C ILE A 398 4.43 -15.20 0.44
N PHE A 399 4.98 -16.33 0.01
CA PHE A 399 6.06 -16.40 -0.97
C PHE A 399 5.63 -17.29 -2.14
N VAL A 400 5.24 -16.65 -3.24
CA VAL A 400 4.68 -17.34 -4.41
C VAL A 400 5.75 -17.47 -5.49
N GLY A 401 6.08 -18.69 -5.89
CA GLY A 401 6.79 -18.96 -7.13
C GLY A 401 5.78 -19.08 -8.27
N ILE A 402 5.81 -18.15 -9.22
CA ILE A 402 4.88 -18.13 -10.34
C ILE A 402 5.60 -17.65 -11.60
N ALA A 403 5.26 -18.24 -12.73
CA ALA A 403 5.77 -17.85 -14.04
C ALA A 403 4.64 -18.02 -15.07
N GLN A 404 4.91 -17.57 -16.30
CA GLN A 404 3.96 -17.58 -17.41
C GLN A 404 2.79 -16.60 -17.24
N GLN A 405 2.46 -15.91 -18.32
CA GLN A 405 1.49 -14.81 -18.34
C GLN A 405 0.50 -14.93 -19.50
N ASP A 406 0.27 -16.15 -19.99
CA ASP A 406 -0.65 -16.46 -21.09
C ASP A 406 -2.05 -15.88 -20.86
N TRP A 407 -2.49 -15.84 -19.59
CA TRP A 407 -3.78 -15.29 -19.21
C TRP A 407 -3.93 -13.81 -19.55
N SER A 408 -2.83 -13.03 -19.52
CA SER A 408 -2.86 -11.63 -19.94
C SER A 408 -3.34 -11.48 -21.39
N ASP A 409 -2.97 -12.41 -22.27
CA ASP A 409 -3.37 -12.38 -23.66
C ASP A 409 -4.80 -12.91 -23.85
N VAL A 410 -5.22 -13.89 -23.06
CA VAL A 410 -6.63 -14.35 -23.01
C VAL A 410 -7.56 -13.21 -22.60
N VAL A 411 -7.20 -12.46 -21.55
CA VAL A 411 -7.98 -11.32 -21.07
C VAL A 411 -8.04 -10.21 -22.12
N LYS A 412 -6.90 -9.84 -22.73
CA LYS A 412 -6.86 -8.80 -23.78
C LYS A 412 -7.69 -9.14 -25.01
N ASN A 413 -7.71 -10.42 -25.41
CA ASN A 413 -8.39 -10.88 -26.61
C ASN A 413 -9.86 -11.32 -26.38
N SER A 414 -10.39 -11.14 -25.16
CA SER A 414 -11.76 -11.47 -24.82
C SER A 414 -12.55 -10.23 -24.40
N THR A 415 -13.86 -10.39 -24.18
CA THR A 415 -14.71 -9.32 -23.63
C THR A 415 -14.29 -8.88 -22.23
N MET A 416 -13.50 -9.70 -21.54
CA MET A 416 -13.01 -9.51 -20.17
C MET A 416 -11.94 -8.42 -20.09
N GLY A 417 -11.25 -8.11 -21.19
CA GLY A 417 -10.28 -7.01 -21.26
C GLY A 417 -10.90 -5.62 -21.02
N ARG A 418 -12.23 -5.52 -21.06
CA ARG A 418 -13.00 -4.30 -20.72
C ARG A 418 -13.47 -4.27 -19.26
N SER A 419 -13.23 -5.34 -18.51
CA SER A 419 -13.58 -5.44 -17.09
C SER A 419 -12.64 -4.58 -16.24
N VAL A 420 -13.17 -4.05 -15.14
CA VAL A 420 -12.36 -3.40 -14.09
C VAL A 420 -11.32 -4.35 -13.48
N TYR A 421 -11.56 -5.66 -13.57
CA TYR A 421 -10.66 -6.71 -13.09
C TYR A 421 -9.58 -7.10 -14.09
N ALA A 422 -9.58 -6.55 -15.32
CA ALA A 422 -8.61 -6.94 -16.34
C ALA A 422 -7.15 -6.70 -15.89
N ALA A 423 -6.91 -5.59 -15.17
CA ALA A 423 -5.58 -5.24 -14.69
C ALA A 423 -5.10 -6.15 -13.54
N THR A 424 -6.01 -6.55 -12.64
CA THR A 424 -5.68 -7.36 -11.46
C THR A 424 -5.74 -8.85 -11.75
N GLY A 425 -6.53 -9.26 -12.74
CA GLY A 425 -6.81 -10.65 -13.07
C GLY A 425 -5.60 -11.42 -13.58
N ALA A 426 -4.69 -10.79 -14.33
CA ALA A 426 -3.52 -11.47 -14.90
C ALA A 426 -2.19 -11.17 -14.20
N SER A 427 -2.13 -10.16 -13.32
CA SER A 427 -0.87 -9.69 -12.74
C SER A 427 -0.25 -10.67 -11.74
N LEU A 428 1.05 -10.98 -11.91
CA LEU A 428 1.80 -11.85 -11.01
C LEU A 428 1.92 -11.29 -9.58
N SER A 429 2.07 -9.97 -9.43
CA SER A 429 2.21 -9.36 -8.09
C SER A 429 0.91 -9.44 -7.28
N ILE A 430 -0.23 -9.45 -7.96
CA ILE A 430 -1.55 -9.58 -7.34
C ILE A 430 -1.77 -11.01 -6.82
N ALA A 431 -1.13 -12.03 -7.42
CA ALA A 431 -1.30 -13.43 -7.01
C ALA A 431 -0.97 -13.66 -5.53
N ALA A 432 0.19 -13.19 -5.04
CA ALA A 432 0.56 -13.27 -3.62
C ALA A 432 -0.37 -12.41 -2.76
N GLY A 433 -0.67 -11.18 -3.23
CA GLY A 433 -1.50 -10.22 -2.50
C GLY A 433 -2.93 -10.73 -2.23
N ARG A 434 -3.52 -11.48 -3.16
CA ARG A 434 -4.86 -12.05 -3.00
C ARG A 434 -4.94 -13.05 -1.86
N ILE A 435 -3.95 -13.94 -1.74
CA ILE A 435 -3.90 -14.90 -0.63
C ILE A 435 -3.78 -14.15 0.69
N SER A 436 -2.88 -13.17 0.76
CA SER A 436 -2.69 -12.34 1.96
C SER A 436 -3.96 -11.60 2.34
N PHE A 437 -4.63 -10.98 1.36
CA PHE A 437 -5.85 -10.19 1.56
C PHE A 437 -7.02 -11.06 2.02
N VAL A 438 -7.31 -12.16 1.31
CA VAL A 438 -8.47 -13.01 1.61
C VAL A 438 -8.34 -13.73 2.95
N LEU A 439 -7.11 -14.04 3.37
CA LEU A 439 -6.83 -14.71 4.65
C LEU A 439 -6.44 -13.74 5.77
N GLY A 440 -6.35 -12.44 5.50
CA GLY A 440 -6.04 -11.40 6.50
C GLY A 440 -4.59 -11.41 7.03
N LEU A 441 -3.63 -11.91 6.24
CA LEU A 441 -2.24 -12.09 6.66
C LEU A 441 -1.46 -10.76 6.58
N GLN A 442 -0.56 -10.55 7.54
CA GLN A 442 0.18 -9.29 7.74
C GLN A 442 1.70 -9.44 7.55
N GLY A 443 2.20 -10.61 7.14
CA GLY A 443 3.62 -10.85 6.91
C GLY A 443 4.12 -10.38 5.53
N PRO A 444 5.41 -10.61 5.22
CA PRO A 444 5.97 -10.32 3.89
C PRO A 444 5.20 -11.03 2.79
N CYS A 445 4.88 -10.34 1.71
CA CYS A 445 4.06 -10.87 0.62
C CYS A 445 4.70 -10.57 -0.73
N CYS A 446 5.19 -11.60 -1.43
CA CYS A 446 5.96 -11.44 -2.67
C CYS A 446 5.71 -12.57 -3.68
N SER A 447 5.72 -12.21 -4.96
CA SER A 447 5.75 -13.14 -6.09
C SER A 447 7.14 -13.14 -6.72
N TYR A 448 7.67 -14.33 -7.00
CA TYR A 448 8.98 -14.58 -7.60
C TYR A 448 8.80 -15.21 -8.96
N ASP A 449 9.32 -14.56 -10.00
CA ASP A 449 9.43 -15.12 -11.34
C ASP A 449 10.90 -15.23 -11.72
N THR A 450 11.41 -16.45 -11.63
CA THR A 450 12.72 -16.85 -12.19
C THR A 450 12.53 -18.02 -13.15
N ALA A 451 11.40 -18.05 -13.86
CA ALA A 451 10.95 -19.17 -14.69
C ALA A 451 10.96 -20.50 -13.92
N CYS A 452 11.61 -21.55 -14.45
CA CYS A 452 11.58 -22.91 -13.90
C CYS A 452 12.08 -23.04 -12.44
N SER A 453 12.84 -22.05 -11.94
CA SER A 453 13.35 -22.05 -10.56
C SER A 453 12.53 -21.20 -9.59
N ALA A 454 11.40 -20.62 -10.03
CA ALA A 454 10.60 -19.66 -9.26
C ALA A 454 10.19 -20.20 -7.87
N ALA A 455 9.70 -21.44 -7.80
CA ALA A 455 9.32 -22.07 -6.53
C ALA A 455 10.50 -22.22 -5.56
N LEU A 456 11.70 -22.53 -6.07
CA LEU A 456 12.89 -22.65 -5.24
C LEU A 456 13.39 -21.28 -4.74
N ALA A 457 13.31 -20.25 -5.60
CA ALA A 457 13.62 -18.87 -5.21
C ALA A 457 12.64 -18.34 -4.14
N ALA A 458 11.34 -18.59 -4.31
CA ALA A 458 10.33 -18.26 -3.32
C ALA A 458 10.57 -19.00 -1.98
N ASN A 459 10.94 -20.29 -2.04
CA ASN A 459 11.28 -21.07 -0.86
C ASN A 459 12.50 -20.53 -0.12
N HIS A 460 13.54 -20.12 -0.87
CA HIS A 460 14.71 -19.49 -0.28
C HIS A 460 14.33 -18.20 0.46
N ALA A 461 13.50 -17.36 -0.15
CA ALA A 461 13.03 -16.12 0.47
C ALA A 461 12.18 -16.38 1.72
N ALA A 462 11.26 -17.36 1.68
CA ALA A 462 10.45 -17.75 2.82
C ALA A 462 11.31 -18.21 4.01
N LEU A 463 12.31 -19.07 3.73
CA LEU A 463 13.25 -19.54 4.73
C LEU A 463 14.02 -18.37 5.36
N ARG A 464 14.48 -17.41 4.55
CA ARG A 464 15.19 -16.22 5.07
C ARG A 464 14.30 -15.31 5.89
N ALA A 465 13.07 -15.06 5.46
CA ALA A 465 12.12 -14.25 6.21
C ALA A 465 11.82 -14.85 7.59
N LEU A 466 11.65 -16.18 7.66
CA LEU A 466 11.48 -16.90 8.94
C LEU A 466 12.73 -16.79 9.82
N GLN A 467 13.92 -17.00 9.26
CA GLN A 467 15.19 -16.92 10.01
C GLN A 467 15.53 -15.50 10.50
N LEU A 468 15.07 -14.49 9.76
CA LEU A 468 15.19 -13.08 10.11
C LEU A 468 14.07 -12.61 11.07
N ASN A 469 13.11 -13.48 11.41
CA ASN A 469 11.88 -13.19 12.15
C ASN A 469 11.03 -12.08 11.51
N GLU A 470 11.06 -11.92 10.20
CA GLU A 470 10.13 -11.02 9.49
C GLU A 470 8.70 -11.56 9.51
N CYS A 471 8.54 -12.87 9.71
CA CYS A 471 7.28 -13.57 9.94
C CYS A 471 7.46 -14.73 10.92
N SER A 472 6.37 -15.11 11.60
CA SER A 472 6.34 -16.26 12.53
C SER A 472 5.98 -17.57 11.82
N SER A 473 5.29 -17.47 10.69
CA SER A 473 5.00 -18.59 9.80
C SER A 473 5.00 -18.11 8.35
N ALA A 474 5.10 -19.02 7.39
CA ALA A 474 5.10 -18.65 5.98
C ALA A 474 4.45 -19.73 5.12
N LEU A 475 3.69 -19.31 4.10
CA LEU A 475 3.29 -20.15 3.00
C LEU A 475 4.28 -19.98 1.86
N MET A 476 4.97 -21.07 1.52
CA MET A 476 5.66 -21.21 0.25
C MET A 476 4.76 -21.98 -0.69
N ILE A 477 4.48 -21.41 -1.86
CA ILE A 477 3.65 -22.06 -2.86
C ILE A 477 4.17 -21.79 -4.26
N GLY A 478 4.19 -22.82 -5.10
CA GLY A 478 4.57 -22.74 -6.50
C GLY A 478 3.39 -23.07 -7.39
N VAL A 479 3.16 -22.29 -8.44
CA VAL A 479 2.15 -22.58 -9.46
C VAL A 479 2.73 -22.38 -10.86
N GLY A 480 2.32 -23.23 -11.79
CA GLY A 480 2.68 -23.10 -13.19
C GLY A 480 1.65 -23.79 -14.07
N THR A 481 0.95 -23.00 -14.89
CA THR A 481 0.02 -23.51 -15.88
C THR A 481 0.30 -22.90 -17.24
N VAL A 482 0.33 -23.73 -18.29
CA VAL A 482 0.37 -23.27 -19.68
C VAL A 482 -1.06 -23.36 -20.21
N LEU A 483 -1.64 -22.21 -20.55
CA LEU A 483 -3.06 -22.11 -20.91
C LEU A 483 -3.26 -21.99 -22.42
N MET A 484 -2.23 -21.53 -23.13
CA MET A 484 -2.27 -21.29 -24.58
C MET A 484 -1.15 -22.05 -25.29
N PRO A 485 -1.32 -22.43 -26.57
CA PRO A 485 -0.30 -23.18 -27.30
C PRO A 485 0.99 -22.39 -27.57
N GLY A 486 0.95 -21.05 -27.47
CA GLY A 486 2.07 -20.18 -27.88
C GLY A 486 3.39 -20.47 -27.15
N VAL A 487 3.36 -20.65 -25.83
CA VAL A 487 4.56 -20.99 -25.05
C VAL A 487 5.08 -22.38 -25.45
N GLY A 488 4.19 -23.35 -25.61
CA GLY A 488 4.53 -24.70 -26.07
C GLY A 488 5.21 -24.71 -27.44
N ILE A 489 4.69 -23.93 -28.40
CA ILE A 489 5.28 -23.77 -29.74
C ILE A 489 6.67 -23.13 -29.66
N THR A 490 6.82 -22.09 -28.82
CA THR A 490 8.10 -21.41 -28.64
C THR A 490 9.15 -22.37 -28.06
N PHE A 491 8.77 -23.16 -27.06
CA PHE A 491 9.65 -24.16 -26.46
C PHE A 491 10.00 -25.29 -27.43
N ALA A 492 9.03 -25.76 -28.21
CA ALA A 492 9.25 -26.76 -29.25
C ALA A 492 10.22 -26.26 -30.34
N THR A 493 10.06 -25.00 -30.76
CA THR A 493 10.93 -24.36 -31.75
C THR A 493 12.36 -24.20 -31.23
N ALA A 494 12.51 -23.85 -29.95
CA ALA A 494 13.81 -23.79 -29.27
C ALA A 494 14.41 -25.17 -28.97
N GLY A 495 13.69 -26.25 -29.25
CA GLY A 495 14.15 -27.61 -29.03
C GLY A 495 14.08 -28.09 -27.57
N MET A 496 13.33 -27.40 -26.72
CA MET A 496 13.26 -27.65 -25.27
C MET A 496 12.27 -28.75 -24.87
N THR A 497 11.30 -29.11 -25.72
CA THR A 497 10.32 -30.18 -25.44
C THR A 497 10.62 -31.48 -26.21
N SER A 498 10.21 -32.64 -25.65
CA SER A 498 10.40 -33.96 -26.26
C SER A 498 9.48 -34.18 -27.46
N ALA A 499 10.01 -34.79 -28.53
CA ALA A 499 9.21 -35.19 -29.70
C ALA A 499 8.39 -36.46 -29.46
N LYS A 500 8.67 -37.21 -28.38
CA LYS A 500 8.00 -38.47 -28.03
C LYS A 500 7.05 -38.34 -26.84
N GLY A 501 6.99 -37.18 -26.20
CA GLY A 501 6.19 -36.94 -25.00
C GLY A 501 6.90 -37.26 -23.67
N HIS A 502 7.88 -38.16 -23.67
CA HIS A 502 8.70 -38.51 -22.49
C HIS A 502 10.16 -38.09 -22.64
#